data_AF-A0A0C2WN69-F1
#
_entry.id   AF-A0A0C2WN69-F1
#
_cell.length_a   1.000
_cell.length_b   1.000
_cell.length_c   1.000
_cell.angle_alpha   90.00
_cell.angle_beta   90.00
_cell.angle_gamma   90.00
#
_symmetry.space_group_name_H-M   'P 1'
#
loop_
_entity.id
_entity.type
_entity.pdbx_description
1 polymer ?
#
loop_
_entity_poly.entity_id
_entity_poly.type
_entity_poly.pdbx_seq_one_letter_code
_entity_poly.pdbx_strand_id
1 'polypeptide(L)'
;WNSSLDSLLVFAGLFAGILTAFLIESRRSLSEDPQETLLREILGAIRNIPVSSNNEQFQPNSSAIHVNALWFSSLALTLISALGGVLAKGWLAKYNPASLRERSSDACERHLRAIRARQWQLEPLITGIPLLIQISLFLFFAGLVIQLLDDDIRIWVTVVILMGSTILMYIVGTLLP
;
A
#
# COMPACT_ATOMS: atom_id res chain seq x y z
N TRP A 1 22.30 0.57 4.69
CA TRP A 1 21.49 1.71 4.24
C TRP A 1 21.21 1.69 2.74
N ASN A 2 22.17 1.95 1.84
CA ASN A 2 21.86 2.06 0.40
C ASN A 2 21.29 0.77 -0.21
N SER A 3 21.94 -0.37 0.03
CA SER A 3 21.45 -1.69 -0.45
C SER A 3 20.11 -2.08 0.19
N SER A 4 19.90 -1.75 1.46
CA SER A 4 18.64 -1.99 2.18
C SER A 4 17.48 -1.16 1.60
N LEU A 5 17.75 0.12 1.28
CA LEU A 5 16.79 1.00 0.62
C LEU A 5 16.43 0.48 -0.79
N ASP A 6 17.41 -0.01 -1.54
CA ASP A 6 17.16 -0.58 -2.88
C ASP A 6 16.24 -1.80 -2.82
N SER A 7 16.49 -2.71 -1.88
CA SER A 7 15.58 -3.85 -1.65
C SER A 7 14.18 -3.40 -1.26
N LEU A 8 14.06 -2.37 -0.42
CA LEU A 8 12.79 -1.83 0.04
C LEU A 8 11.99 -1.15 -1.09
N LEU A 9 12.66 -0.43 -1.99
CA LEU A 9 12.03 0.17 -3.17
C LEU A 9 11.51 -0.89 -4.13
N VAL A 10 12.30 -1.95 -4.37
CA VAL A 10 11.86 -3.08 -5.21
C VAL A 10 10.63 -3.75 -4.60
N PHE A 11 10.66 -3.99 -3.29
CA PHE A 11 9.51 -4.53 -2.57
C PHE A 11 8.28 -3.64 -2.68
N ALA A 12 8.44 -2.33 -2.47
CA ALA A 12 7.34 -1.36 -2.57
C ALA A 12 6.73 -1.34 -3.99
N GLY A 13 7.55 -1.43 -5.04
CA GLY A 13 7.07 -1.51 -6.42
C GLY A 13 6.28 -2.78 -6.70
N LEU A 14 6.77 -3.95 -6.26
CA LEU A 14 6.07 -5.22 -6.39
C LEU A 14 4.75 -5.21 -5.62
N PHE A 15 4.77 -4.73 -4.38
CA PHE A 15 3.57 -4.65 -3.55
C PHE A 15 2.54 -3.68 -4.12
N ALA A 16 2.95 -2.52 -4.64
CA ALA A 16 2.06 -1.59 -5.33
C ALA A 16 1.44 -2.22 -6.58
N GLY A 17 2.19 -3.02 -7.34
CA GLY A 17 1.67 -3.77 -8.49
C GLY A 17 0.59 -4.78 -8.10
N ILE A 18 0.85 -5.56 -7.05
CA ILE A 18 -0.13 -6.52 -6.50
C ILE A 18 -1.38 -5.77 -6.03
N LEU A 19 -1.22 -4.72 -5.22
CA LEU A 19 -2.31 -3.88 -4.73
C LEU A 19 -3.16 -3.31 -5.87
N THR A 20 -2.53 -2.87 -6.96
CA THR A 20 -3.23 -2.30 -8.12
C THR A 20 -4.13 -3.34 -8.79
N ALA A 21 -3.69 -4.60 -8.90
CA ALA A 21 -4.51 -5.68 -9.46
C ALA A 21 -5.77 -5.92 -8.61
N PHE A 22 -5.62 -6.01 -7.29
CA PHE A 22 -6.75 -6.13 -6.37
C PHE A 22 -7.67 -4.91 -6.44
N LEU A 23 -7.11 -3.71 -6.51
CA LEU A 23 -7.87 -2.46 -6.57
C LEU A 23 -8.73 -2.35 -7.84
N ILE A 24 -8.21 -2.80 -8.99
CA ILE A 24 -8.99 -2.83 -10.24
C ILE A 24 -10.20 -3.76 -10.07
N GLU A 25 -10.01 -4.93 -9.48
CA GLU A 25 -11.09 -5.90 -9.28
C GLU A 25 -12.14 -5.40 -8.28
N SER A 26 -11.68 -4.89 -7.14
CA SER A 26 -12.56 -4.32 -6.12
C SER A 26 -13.33 -3.08 -6.60
N ARG A 27 -12.75 -2.28 -7.50
CA ARG A 27 -13.45 -1.15 -8.15
C ARG A 27 -14.59 -1.61 -9.04
N ARG A 28 -14.51 -2.79 -9.67
CA ARG A 28 -15.62 -3.36 -10.44
C ARG A 28 -16.81 -3.67 -9.53
N SER A 29 -16.57 -4.15 -8.32
CA SER A 29 -17.63 -4.42 -7.34
C SER A 29 -18.42 -3.17 -6.90
N LEU A 30 -17.86 -1.96 -7.05
CA LEU A 30 -18.53 -0.69 -6.74
C LEU A 30 -19.22 -0.02 -7.93
N SER A 31 -19.10 -0.58 -9.13
CA SER A 31 -19.79 -0.06 -10.30
C SER A 31 -20.89 -1.02 -10.70
N GLU A 32 -22.07 -0.46 -10.99
CA GLU A 32 -23.20 -1.22 -11.51
C GLU A 32 -22.77 -1.93 -12.79
N ASP A 33 -22.95 -3.25 -12.85
CA ASP A 33 -22.52 -4.04 -14.00
C ASP A 33 -23.31 -3.55 -15.24
N PRO A 34 -22.64 -3.05 -16.30
CA PRO A 34 -23.32 -2.59 -17.51
C PRO A 34 -24.27 -3.65 -18.07
N GLN A 35 -23.96 -4.93 -17.84
CA GLN A 35 -24.80 -6.05 -18.27
C GLN A 35 -26.09 -6.13 -17.45
N GLU A 36 -26.05 -5.89 -16.14
CA GLU A 36 -27.22 -5.85 -15.26
C GLU A 36 -28.12 -4.65 -15.59
N THR A 37 -27.53 -3.48 -15.88
CA THR A 37 -28.29 -2.30 -16.34
C THR A 37 -29.01 -2.58 -17.65
N LEU A 38 -28.31 -3.16 -18.63
CA LEU A 38 -28.89 -3.55 -19.92
C LEU A 38 -29.97 -4.63 -19.76
N LEU A 39 -29.76 -5.63 -18.88
CA LEU A 39 -30.74 -6.68 -18.63
C LEU A 39 -32.02 -6.11 -18.00
N ARG A 40 -31.88 -5.17 -17.05
CA ARG A 40 -33.01 -4.44 -16.44
C ARG A 40 -33.76 -3.62 -17.47
N GLU A 41 -33.06 -2.94 -18.38
CA GLU A 41 -33.65 -2.16 -19.45
C GLU A 41 -34.41 -3.04 -20.45
N ILE A 42 -33.82 -4.18 -20.86
CA ILE A 42 -34.47 -5.17 -21.73
C ILE A 42 -35.70 -5.79 -21.05
N LEU A 43 -35.61 -6.16 -19.77
CA LEU A 43 -36.74 -6.69 -18.99
C LEU A 43 -37.87 -5.66 -18.84
N GLY A 44 -37.52 -4.38 -18.62
CA GLY A 44 -38.48 -3.27 -18.59
C GLY A 44 -39.21 -3.08 -19.92
N ALA A 45 -38.45 -3.14 -21.02
CA ALA A 45 -38.99 -3.07 -22.38
C ALA A 45 -39.90 -4.27 -22.72
N ILE A 46 -39.53 -5.49 -22.31
CA ILE A 46 -40.36 -6.70 -22.53
C ILE A 46 -41.65 -6.66 -21.71
N ARG A 47 -41.61 -6.12 -20.48
CA ARG A 47 -42.76 -6.08 -19.57
C ARG A 47 -43.69 -4.87 -19.77
N ASN A 48 -43.39 -3.95 -20.69
CA ASN A 48 -44.11 -2.68 -20.86
C ASN A 48 -44.24 -1.87 -19.55
N ILE A 49 -43.29 -2.03 -18.63
CA ILE A 49 -43.22 -1.25 -17.39
C ILE A 49 -42.44 0.02 -17.73
N PRO A 50 -42.99 1.24 -17.49
CA PRO A 50 -42.23 2.45 -17.69
C PRO A 50 -40.98 2.41 -16.81
N VAL A 51 -39.81 2.45 -17.45
CA VAL A 51 -38.45 2.32 -16.88
C VAL A 51 -38.24 3.26 -15.68
N SER A 52 -39.04 4.33 -15.58
CA SER A 52 -39.07 5.32 -14.51
C SER A 52 -39.62 4.83 -13.15
N SER A 53 -40.22 3.63 -13.07
CA SER A 53 -40.88 3.16 -11.84
C SER A 53 -40.01 2.32 -10.90
N ASN A 54 -38.83 1.87 -11.34
CA ASN A 54 -37.86 1.14 -10.52
C ASN A 54 -36.49 1.83 -10.50
N ASN A 55 -36.44 3.11 -10.12
CA ASN A 55 -35.19 3.81 -9.76
C ASN A 55 -34.65 3.28 -8.41
N GLU A 56 -34.39 1.98 -8.31
CA GLU A 56 -33.51 1.47 -7.27
C GLU A 56 -32.10 1.92 -7.65
N GLN A 57 -31.73 3.12 -7.20
CA GLN A 57 -30.36 3.62 -7.29
C GLN A 57 -29.43 2.56 -6.72
N PHE A 58 -28.47 2.13 -7.53
CA PHE A 58 -27.41 1.23 -7.11
C PHE A 58 -26.77 1.74 -5.82
N GLN A 59 -27.03 1.04 -4.71
CA GLN A 59 -26.36 1.30 -3.45
C GLN A 59 -25.23 0.29 -3.33
N PRO A 60 -23.96 0.70 -3.48
CA PRO A 60 -22.85 -0.20 -3.29
C PRO A 60 -22.86 -0.72 -1.85
N ASN A 61 -22.53 -2.01 -1.69
CA ASN A 61 -22.45 -2.63 -0.38
C ASN A 61 -21.47 -1.85 0.52
N SER A 62 -21.86 -1.55 1.77
CA SER A 62 -21.03 -0.73 2.66
C SER A 62 -19.67 -1.38 2.99
N SER A 63 -19.59 -2.72 2.96
CA SER A 63 -18.32 -3.46 3.09
C SER A 63 -17.35 -3.13 1.95
N ALA A 64 -17.85 -3.05 0.71
CA ALA A 64 -17.05 -2.75 -0.47
C ALA A 64 -16.40 -1.35 -0.38
N ILE A 65 -17.12 -0.35 0.15
CA ILE A 65 -16.58 1.00 0.36
C ILE A 65 -15.39 0.96 1.35
N HIS A 66 -15.55 0.25 2.47
CA HIS A 66 -14.49 0.13 3.48
C HIS A 66 -13.25 -0.62 2.94
N VAL A 67 -13.45 -1.70 2.18
CA VAL A 67 -12.36 -2.44 1.56
C VAL A 67 -11.57 -1.56 0.58
N ASN A 68 -12.26 -0.80 -0.26
CA ASN A 68 -11.59 0.11 -1.19
C ASN A 68 -10.82 1.19 -0.43
N ALA A 69 -11.41 1.80 0.59
CA ALA A 69 -10.73 2.80 1.41
C ALA A 69 -9.45 2.23 2.03
N LEU A 70 -9.48 1.00 2.55
CA LEU A 70 -8.31 0.31 3.10
C LEU A 70 -7.24 0.05 2.04
N TRP A 71 -7.61 -0.45 0.86
CA TRP A 71 -6.67 -0.76 -0.21
C TRP A 71 -6.08 0.47 -0.89
N PHE A 72 -6.87 1.53 -1.11
CA PHE A 72 -6.35 2.82 -1.56
C PHE A 72 -5.38 3.43 -0.54
N SER A 73 -5.70 3.33 0.76
CA SER A 73 -4.84 3.81 1.83
C SER A 73 -3.53 3.02 1.90
N SER A 74 -3.59 1.70 1.75
CA SER A 74 -2.42 0.82 1.61
C SER A 74 -1.54 1.25 0.43
N LEU A 75 -2.13 1.37 -0.77
CA LEU A 75 -1.39 1.82 -1.95
C LEU A 75 -0.72 3.18 -1.75
N ALA A 76 -1.44 4.15 -1.19
CA ALA A 76 -0.91 5.48 -0.91
C ALA A 76 0.28 5.43 0.06
N LEU A 77 0.17 4.68 1.15
CA LEU A 77 1.26 4.52 2.13
C LEU A 77 2.49 3.84 1.51
N THR A 78 2.28 2.82 0.66
CA THR A 78 3.37 2.15 -0.08
C THR A 78 4.09 3.14 -1.00
N LEU A 79 3.36 3.99 -1.71
CA LEU A 79 3.93 5.00 -2.60
C LEU A 79 4.66 6.10 -1.82
N ILE A 80 4.10 6.59 -0.71
CA ILE A 80 4.75 7.57 0.16
C ILE A 80 6.06 7.00 0.70
N SER A 81 6.06 5.74 1.11
CA SER A 81 7.27 5.06 1.56
C SER A 81 8.30 4.92 0.44
N ALA A 82 7.89 4.51 -0.76
CA ALA A 82 8.78 4.42 -1.92
C ALA A 82 9.42 5.78 -2.26
N LEU A 83 8.64 6.86 -2.27
CA LEU A 83 9.13 8.23 -2.46
C LEU A 83 10.12 8.63 -1.35
N GLY A 84 9.80 8.31 -0.10
CA GLY A 84 10.69 8.51 1.04
C GLY A 84 12.03 7.79 0.86
N GLY A 85 12.01 6.56 0.35
CA GLY A 85 13.21 5.77 0.05
C GLY A 85 14.05 6.35 -1.09
N VAL A 86 13.42 6.83 -2.16
CA VAL A 86 14.13 7.54 -3.25
C VAL A 86 14.80 8.80 -2.71
N LEU A 87 14.09 9.60 -1.92
CA LEU A 87 14.65 10.81 -1.30
C LEU A 87 15.81 10.46 -0.37
N ALA A 88 15.63 9.49 0.53
CA ALA A 88 16.68 9.01 1.42
C ALA A 88 17.95 8.58 0.66
N LYS A 89 17.78 7.87 -0.45
CA LYS A 89 18.89 7.48 -1.34
C LYS A 89 19.58 8.70 -1.96
N GLY A 90 18.80 9.66 -2.46
CA GLY A 90 19.32 10.92 -3.02
C GLY A 90 20.15 11.72 -2.01
N TRP A 91 19.69 11.80 -0.76
CA TRP A 91 20.46 12.42 0.33
C TRP A 91 21.72 11.63 0.66
N LEU A 92 21.64 10.30 0.78
CA LEU A 92 22.79 9.46 1.12
C LEU A 92 23.91 9.55 0.07
N ALA A 93 23.54 9.64 -1.22
CA ALA A 93 24.49 9.84 -2.31
C ALA A 93 25.20 11.21 -2.24
N LYS A 94 24.46 12.26 -1.86
CA LYS A 94 25.00 13.62 -1.73
C LYS A 94 25.99 13.77 -0.56
N TYR A 95 25.83 12.96 0.48
CA TYR A 95 26.59 13.08 1.73
C TYR A 95 27.68 12.02 1.91
N ASN A 96 27.93 11.15 0.92
CA ASN A 96 28.97 10.13 1.03
C ASN A 96 30.38 10.75 0.90
N PRO A 97 31.21 10.76 1.97
CA PRO A 97 32.50 11.47 2.00
C PRO A 97 33.57 10.86 1.08
N ALA A 98 33.34 9.68 0.50
CA ALA A 98 34.26 9.07 -0.46
C ALA A 98 34.56 9.97 -1.69
N SER A 99 33.69 10.92 -2.00
CA SER A 99 33.88 11.89 -3.10
C SER A 99 34.49 13.23 -2.68
N LEU A 100 34.66 13.51 -1.37
CA LEU A 100 35.10 14.81 -0.84
C LEU A 100 36.60 14.86 -0.42
N ARG A 101 37.42 13.93 -0.91
CA ARG A 101 38.82 13.73 -0.48
C ARG A 101 39.79 14.91 -0.75
N GLU A 102 39.34 16.02 -1.33
CA GLU A 102 40.18 17.18 -1.65
C GLU A 102 39.55 18.52 -1.20
N ARG A 103 39.52 18.85 0.10
CA ARG A 103 39.70 20.27 0.54
C ARG A 103 39.80 20.49 2.04
N SER A 104 40.79 21.31 2.41
CA SER A 104 40.98 22.14 3.61
C SER A 104 40.34 21.69 4.95
N SER A 105 41.21 21.30 5.89
CA SER A 105 40.90 20.73 7.22
C SER A 105 39.83 21.48 8.03
N ASP A 106 39.89 22.82 8.12
CA ASP A 106 38.97 23.59 8.99
C ASP A 106 37.56 23.81 8.39
N ALA A 107 37.47 23.99 7.07
CA ALA A 107 36.18 24.13 6.39
C ALA A 107 35.48 22.77 6.26
N CYS A 108 36.27 21.73 6.02
CA CYS A 108 35.82 20.34 5.97
C CYS A 108 35.23 19.89 7.31
N GLU A 109 35.85 20.25 8.43
CA GLU A 109 35.35 19.84 9.75
C GLU A 109 34.00 20.47 10.09
N ARG A 110 33.80 21.76 9.77
CA ARG A 110 32.50 22.44 9.91
C ARG A 110 31.45 21.84 8.98
N HIS A 111 31.83 21.51 7.75
CA HIS A 111 30.94 20.87 6.78
C HIS A 111 30.54 19.46 7.24
N LEU A 112 31.49 18.67 7.77
CA LEU A 112 31.22 17.34 8.32
C LEU A 112 30.29 17.38 9.53
N ARG A 113 30.44 18.37 10.42
CA ARG A 113 29.54 18.55 11.57
C ARG A 113 28.12 18.91 11.12
N ALA A 114 27.98 19.79 10.12
CA ALA A 114 26.68 20.13 9.54
C ALA A 114 26.03 18.96 8.78
N ILE A 115 26.83 18.17 8.06
CA ILE A 115 26.39 16.93 7.39
C ILE A 115 25.95 15.91 8.44
N ARG A 116 26.73 15.68 9.50
CA ARG A 116 26.36 14.77 10.59
C ARG A 116 25.06 15.22 11.27
N ALA A 117 24.89 16.51 11.57
CA ALA A 117 23.66 17.01 12.17
C ALA A 117 22.41 16.78 11.28
N ARG A 118 22.54 16.95 9.95
CA ARG A 118 21.48 16.64 9.00
C ARG A 118 21.27 15.14 8.80
N GLN A 119 22.33 14.35 8.84
CA GLN A 119 22.24 12.89 8.78
C GLN A 119 21.48 12.32 9.98
N TRP A 120 21.70 12.87 11.17
CA TRP A 120 20.94 12.54 12.39
C TRP A 120 19.45 12.93 12.28
N GLN A 121 19.11 13.98 11.55
CA GLN A 121 17.70 14.31 11.25
C GLN A 121 17.09 13.39 10.17
N LEU A 122 17.92 12.79 9.32
CA LEU A 122 17.50 11.86 8.26
C LEU A 122 17.34 10.42 8.79
N GLU A 123 18.01 10.08 9.89
CA GLU A 123 17.97 8.75 10.50
C GLU A 123 16.55 8.33 10.95
N PRO A 124 15.72 9.19 11.58
CA PRO A 124 14.31 8.89 11.84
C PRO A 124 13.51 8.66 10.56
N LEU A 125 13.78 9.45 9.51
CA LEU A 125 13.09 9.32 8.22
C LEU A 125 13.41 7.96 7.59
N ILE A 126 14.70 7.59 7.52
CA ILE A 126 15.13 6.31 6.93
C ILE A 126 14.58 5.12 7.71
N THR A 127 14.58 5.21 9.04
CA THR A 127 14.05 4.16 9.93
C THR A 127 12.52 4.06 9.86
N GLY A 128 11.83 5.16 9.51
CA GLY A 128 10.39 5.18 9.34
C GLY A 128 9.89 4.51 8.06
N ILE A 129 10.66 4.53 6.97
CA ILE A 129 10.23 4.02 5.66
C ILE A 129 9.78 2.54 5.73
N PRO A 130 10.52 1.61 6.35
CA PRO A 130 10.06 0.23 6.54
C PRO A 130 8.76 0.12 7.33
N LEU A 131 8.58 0.94 8.37
CA LEU A 131 7.36 0.95 9.19
C LEU A 131 6.13 1.35 8.36
N LEU A 132 6.24 2.35 7.48
CA LEU A 132 5.13 2.75 6.59
C LEU A 132 4.71 1.59 5.68
N ILE A 133 5.66 0.84 5.14
CA ILE A 133 5.38 -0.33 4.29
C ILE A 133 4.71 -1.45 5.11
N GLN A 134 5.15 -1.69 6.34
CA GLN A 134 4.51 -2.68 7.21
C GLN A 134 3.07 -2.29 7.54
N ILE A 135 2.82 -1.03 7.93
CA ILE A 135 1.46 -0.52 8.18
C ILE A 135 0.58 -0.72 6.95
N SER A 136 1.11 -0.39 5.78
CA SER A 136 0.42 -0.60 4.50
C SER A 136 0.07 -2.07 4.25
N LEU A 137 0.98 -2.99 4.56
CA LEU A 137 0.79 -4.42 4.40
C LEU A 137 -0.28 -4.98 5.36
N PHE A 138 -0.31 -4.50 6.61
CA PHE A 138 -1.39 -4.83 7.54
C PHE A 138 -2.74 -4.29 7.10
N LEU A 139 -2.80 -3.06 6.57
CA LEU A 139 -4.03 -2.49 6.00
C LEU A 139 -4.55 -3.33 4.83
N PHE A 140 -3.65 -3.81 3.97
CA PHE A 140 -4.01 -4.68 2.86
C PHE A 140 -4.60 -6.01 3.35
N PHE A 141 -3.95 -6.66 4.31
CA PHE A 141 -4.46 -7.91 4.91
C PHE A 141 -5.83 -7.70 5.57
N ALA A 142 -6.03 -6.60 6.28
CA ALA A 142 -7.34 -6.27 6.87
C ALA A 142 -8.43 -6.17 5.78
N GLY A 143 -8.16 -5.43 4.69
CA GLY A 143 -9.10 -5.33 3.57
C GLY A 143 -9.35 -6.69 2.90
N LEU A 144 -8.33 -7.55 2.79
CA LEU A 144 -8.45 -8.88 2.20
C LEU A 144 -9.32 -9.81 3.05
N VAL A 145 -9.16 -9.78 4.38
CA VAL A 145 -10.02 -10.54 5.30
C VAL A 145 -11.47 -10.08 5.20
N ILE A 146 -11.71 -8.77 5.12
CA ILE A 146 -13.07 -8.21 4.99
C ILE A 146 -13.70 -8.60 3.66
N GLN A 147 -12.95 -8.53 2.56
CA GLN A 147 -13.49 -8.90 1.25
C GLN A 147 -13.87 -10.37 1.17
N LEU A 148 -13.02 -11.27 1.66
CA LEU A 148 -13.29 -12.71 1.61
C LEU A 148 -14.44 -13.16 2.54
N LEU A 149 -14.86 -12.33 3.51
CA LEU A 149 -16.03 -12.64 4.34
C LEU A 149 -17.31 -12.70 3.50
N ASP A 150 -17.41 -11.85 2.47
CA ASP A 150 -18.58 -11.73 1.62
C ASP A 150 -18.60 -12.77 0.48
N ASP A 151 -17.45 -13.40 0.17
CA ASP A 151 -17.31 -14.37 -0.94
C ASP A 151 -17.62 -15.83 -0.55
N ASP A 152 -16.65 -16.58 -0.01
CA ASP A 152 -16.78 -18.00 0.37
C ASP A 152 -15.98 -18.30 1.64
N ILE A 153 -16.67 -18.88 2.63
CA ILE A 153 -16.10 -19.21 3.94
C ILE A 153 -14.90 -20.17 3.87
N ARG A 154 -14.86 -21.08 2.89
CA ARG A 154 -13.75 -22.04 2.75
C ARG A 154 -12.46 -21.33 2.34
N ILE A 155 -12.56 -20.45 1.34
CA ILE A 155 -11.43 -19.65 0.88
C ILE A 155 -10.99 -18.72 2.01
N TRP A 156 -11.95 -18.08 2.67
CA TRP A 156 -11.69 -17.22 3.83
C TRP A 156 -10.89 -17.92 4.92
N VAL A 157 -11.30 -19.12 5.39
CA VAL A 157 -10.59 -19.85 6.45
C VAL A 157 -9.15 -20.16 6.04
N THR A 158 -8.93 -20.63 4.81
CA THR A 158 -7.58 -20.97 4.35
C THR A 158 -6.65 -19.76 4.34
N VAL A 159 -7.15 -18.60 3.89
CA VAL A 159 -6.38 -17.37 3.83
C VAL A 159 -6.11 -16.81 5.22
N VAL A 160 -7.08 -16.84 6.12
CA VAL A 160 -6.90 -16.39 7.51
C VAL A 160 -5.84 -17.22 8.24
N ILE A 161 -5.82 -18.54 8.05
CA ILE A 161 -4.79 -19.41 8.64
C ILE A 161 -3.40 -19.04 8.12
N LEU A 162 -3.26 -18.85 6.80
CA LEU A 162 -1.98 -18.51 6.19
C LEU A 162 -1.47 -17.12 6.63
N MET A 163 -2.37 -16.14 6.71
CA MET A 163 -2.07 -14.81 7.23
C MET A 163 -1.70 -14.86 8.71
N GLY A 164 -2.46 -15.59 9.53
CA GLY A 164 -2.19 -15.79 10.95
C GLY A 164 -0.81 -16.40 11.18
N SER A 165 -0.44 -17.41 10.39
CA SER A 165 0.90 -18.01 10.44
C SER A 165 2.00 -17.00 10.09
N THR A 166 1.77 -16.16 9.09
CA THR A 166 2.75 -15.13 8.67
C THR A 166 2.93 -14.06 9.76
N ILE A 167 1.83 -13.61 10.37
CA ILE A 167 1.85 -12.65 11.48
C ILE A 167 2.53 -13.25 12.71
N LEU A 168 2.24 -14.52 13.03
CA LEU A 168 2.91 -15.23 14.12
C LEU A 168 4.42 -15.27 13.89
N MET A 169 4.86 -15.66 12.68
CA MET A 169 6.27 -15.71 12.33
C MET A 169 6.93 -14.32 12.44
N TYR A 170 6.23 -13.27 12.00
CA TYR A 170 6.70 -11.89 12.13
C TYR A 170 6.88 -11.49 13.61
N ILE A 171 5.89 -11.77 14.46
CA ILE A 171 5.95 -11.47 15.90
C ILE A 171 7.09 -12.23 16.57
N VAL A 172 7.22 -13.53 16.29
CA VAL A 172 8.30 -14.39 16.83
C VAL A 172 9.66 -13.84 16.40
N GLY A 173 9.84 -13.48 15.12
CA GLY A 173 11.09 -12.92 14.61
C GLY A 173 11.41 -11.51 15.11
N THR A 174 10.40 -10.76 15.60
CA THR A 174 10.61 -9.44 16.21
C THR A 174 10.90 -9.54 17.72
N LEU A 175 10.40 -10.60 18.37
CA LEU A 175 10.58 -10.86 19.82
C LEU A 175 11.84 -11.66 20.14
N LEU A 176 12.30 -12.55 19.24
CA LEU A 176 13.59 -13.22 19.39
C LEU A 176 14.71 -12.30 18.88
N PRO A 177 15.70 -11.95 19.74
CA PRO A 177 16.86 -11.15 19.34
C PRO A 177 17.84 -11.91 18.45
#